data_AF-A0A5D6YEX2-F1
#
_entry.id   AF-A0A5D6YEX2-F1
#
_cell.length_a   1.000
_cell.length_b   1.000
_cell.length_c   1.000
_cell.angle_alpha   90.00
_cell.angle_beta   90.00
_cell.angle_gamma   90.00
#
_symmetry.space_group_name_H-M   'P 1'
#
loop_
_entity.id
_entity.type
_entity.pdbx_description
1 polymer ?
#
loop_
_entity_poly.entity_id
_entity_poly.type
_entity_poly.pdbx_seq_one_letter_code
_entity_poly.pdbx_strand_id
1 'polypeptide(L)'
;MLPRRALLLLHTLRTPAPAPAGASLLARAPLGAHSVANIQLQRFFTQSPLLLGRRDRASSAPAPTAAPVVAPQAGDWRAAVAEFERQQNPPTPSAVHDLVELCAQSGRHREAQDVVRRAQQLGVVVEVRSHALLCAAVATKRGADRALAMLAELQRERGAGLSVDVYDPLLSVLKAQGDWRAAHAAIQQMHRFGLQPPLRAFRVLMLAAAKARQTSTLLATVAFVETQFPGARRDSVTLTAICQALVAVDETARVRKIYDESDRAWLAAHANAMLFNNFLLAAVKHDRALDRAMTIFEQMKRSASGHPDDFTYATLMLELEKRGEWDRVLELFNDMQEREARSAPGTKPLANALTCAVVIRALHRRQERSDGPEASRQDAGSESRALKRDLGVVLKTLPRVDVANLGHASSLVDALDEFRLYTAARQVFMRLLSERVIDEDAWMRHDGYEVDLHTFSLGVAKCAVVHAFEEFKRRHEHHLRTNNDEAQDLRIVTGVGRHSREYLRPKIRDEVMRMFAQSFRPPIWPATHPTNPGVIIVRSKVLRTWVRKDGVVRYF
;
A
#
# COMPACT_ATOMS: atom_id res chain seq x y z
N MET A 1 -27.71 22.48 2.27
CA MET A 1 -28.14 22.43 3.68
C MET A 1 -27.58 21.17 4.32
N LEU A 2 -26.78 21.28 5.38
CA LEU A 2 -26.22 20.11 6.07
C LEU A 2 -27.34 19.40 6.88
N PRO A 3 -27.42 18.06 6.89
CA PRO A 3 -28.43 17.36 7.68
C PRO A 3 -28.22 17.61 9.18
N ARG A 4 -29.32 17.75 9.96
CA ARG A 4 -29.33 18.06 11.41
C ARG A 4 -28.37 17.23 12.27
N ARG A 5 -28.00 16.01 11.86
CA ARG A 5 -27.00 15.17 12.54
C ARG A 5 -25.56 15.69 12.41
N ALA A 6 -25.21 16.37 11.33
CA ALA A 6 -23.89 17.00 11.14
C ALA A 6 -23.69 18.22 12.06
N LEU A 7 -24.78 18.95 12.37
CA LEU A 7 -24.76 20.09 13.29
C LEU A 7 -24.51 19.67 14.75
N LEU A 8 -24.99 18.50 15.17
CA LEU A 8 -24.75 17.95 16.51
C LEU A 8 -23.27 17.59 16.75
N LEU A 9 -22.58 17.05 15.73
CA LEU A 9 -21.13 16.79 15.78
C LEU A 9 -20.30 18.08 15.80
N LEU A 10 -20.74 19.13 15.11
CA LEU A 10 -20.09 20.45 15.17
C LEU A 10 -20.24 21.11 16.55
N HIS A 11 -21.35 20.86 17.27
CA HIS A 11 -21.55 21.38 18.63
C HIS A 11 -20.56 20.79 19.65
N THR A 12 -20.11 19.55 19.47
CA THR A 12 -19.13 18.90 20.35
C THR A 12 -17.67 19.28 20.07
N LEU A 13 -17.40 20.06 19.01
CA LEU A 13 -16.05 20.49 18.60
C LEU A 13 -15.79 21.99 18.84
N ARG A 14 -16.72 22.69 19.49
CA ARG A 14 -16.65 24.15 19.70
C ARG A 14 -15.54 24.47 20.71
N THR A 15 -14.54 25.26 20.30
CA THR A 15 -13.58 25.86 21.22
C THR A 15 -14.27 26.93 22.07
N PRO A 16 -13.96 27.07 23.38
CA PRO A 16 -14.38 28.25 24.12
C PRO A 16 -13.63 29.48 23.59
N ALA A 17 -14.35 30.59 23.46
CA ALA A 17 -13.79 31.87 23.02
C ALA A 17 -12.66 32.35 23.94
N PRO A 18 -11.63 33.05 23.43
CA PRO A 18 -10.59 33.61 24.30
C PRO A 18 -11.19 34.71 25.19
N ALA A 19 -10.84 34.68 26.47
CA ALA A 19 -11.18 35.73 27.44
C ALA A 19 -10.54 37.08 27.04
N PRO A 20 -11.15 38.23 27.37
CA PRO A 20 -10.68 39.53 26.90
C PRO A 20 -9.33 39.91 27.53
N ALA A 21 -8.50 40.55 26.71
CA ALA A 21 -7.14 40.95 27.04
C ALA A 21 -7.11 42.03 28.14
N GLY A 22 -6.49 41.69 29.28
CA GLY A 22 -5.96 42.64 30.24
C GLY A 22 -4.53 43.03 29.86
N ALA A 23 -4.28 44.33 29.79
CA ALA A 23 -3.04 44.93 29.35
C ALA A 23 -1.82 44.54 30.21
N SER A 24 -0.69 44.28 29.57
CA SER A 24 0.60 44.77 30.06
C SER A 24 1.58 44.94 28.91
N LEU A 25 2.07 46.16 28.78
CA LEU A 25 3.18 46.55 27.92
C LEU A 25 4.46 45.81 28.34
N LEU A 26 5.31 45.43 27.38
CA LEU A 26 6.67 45.95 27.26
C LEU A 26 7.41 45.38 26.03
N ALA A 27 7.96 46.33 25.27
CA ALA A 27 9.16 46.28 24.42
C ALA A 27 9.21 45.37 23.17
N ARG A 28 9.12 46.03 22.01
CA ARG A 28 9.64 45.61 20.69
C ARG A 28 11.16 45.84 20.63
N ALA A 29 11.89 44.93 19.98
CA ALA A 29 13.05 45.22 19.10
C ALA A 29 13.43 43.97 18.27
N PRO A 30 14.09 44.10 17.09
CA PRO A 30 13.77 43.30 15.91
C PRO A 30 14.88 42.39 15.32
N LEU A 31 14.42 41.45 14.46
CA LEU A 31 14.99 40.86 13.24
C LEU A 31 16.50 40.56 13.12
N GLY A 32 16.82 39.30 12.81
CA GLY A 32 18.09 38.85 12.23
C GLY A 32 17.94 37.52 11.49
N ALA A 33 18.41 37.48 10.25
CA ALA A 33 18.30 36.39 9.27
C ALA A 33 19.35 35.27 9.46
N HIS A 34 19.38 34.34 8.49
CA HIS A 34 20.34 33.24 8.17
C HIS A 34 19.72 31.84 8.34
N SER A 35 19.41 31.05 7.29
CA SER A 35 20.18 30.54 6.13
C SER A 35 20.86 29.18 6.40
N VAL A 36 20.34 28.14 5.72
CA VAL A 36 21.03 27.08 4.95
C VAL A 36 22.05 26.14 5.64
N ALA A 37 21.88 24.83 5.38
CA ALA A 37 22.83 23.69 5.27
C ALA A 37 22.37 22.51 6.15
N ASN A 38 21.91 21.37 5.64
CA ASN A 38 22.47 20.40 4.70
C ASN A 38 23.68 19.62 5.23
N ILE A 39 23.62 18.30 4.99
CA ILE A 39 24.68 17.27 5.00
C ILE A 39 24.64 16.22 6.14
N GLN A 40 24.64 14.99 5.62
CA GLN A 40 24.82 13.64 6.16
C GLN A 40 26.00 13.50 7.15
N LEU A 41 26.00 12.40 7.92
CA LEU A 41 27.09 11.40 7.82
C LEU A 41 26.78 10.10 8.56
N GLN A 42 27.18 9.01 7.92
CA GLN A 42 27.21 7.63 8.38
C GLN A 42 28.52 7.31 9.14
N ARG A 43 28.39 6.53 10.23
CA ARG A 43 29.14 5.32 10.64
C ARG A 43 30.69 5.24 10.77
N PHE A 44 31.06 4.51 11.85
CA PHE A 44 32.15 3.51 12.05
C PHE A 44 33.43 3.87 12.89
N PHE A 45 33.41 3.38 14.15
CA PHE A 45 34.37 2.51 14.89
C PHE A 45 35.82 2.93 15.30
N THR A 46 36.02 2.88 16.64
CA THR A 46 37.11 2.27 17.48
C THR A 46 38.60 2.58 17.29
N GLN A 47 39.29 2.99 18.38
CA GLN A 47 40.28 2.23 19.20
C GLN A 47 41.06 3.16 20.18
N SER A 48 41.37 2.67 21.38
CA SER A 48 42.08 3.30 22.53
C SER A 48 43.63 3.26 22.39
N PRO A 49 44.52 3.48 23.43
CA PRO A 49 44.48 4.21 24.74
C PRO A 49 45.79 5.04 25.04
N LEU A 50 46.00 5.46 26.32
CA LEU A 50 47.25 5.89 27.04
C LEU A 50 47.53 7.42 27.12
N LEU A 51 47.97 8.07 28.22
CA LEU A 51 48.53 7.72 29.55
C LEU A 51 48.47 8.91 30.56
N LEU A 52 48.42 8.55 31.86
CA LEU A 52 49.04 9.15 33.07
C LEU A 52 48.74 10.57 33.58
N GLY A 53 48.31 10.62 34.85
CA GLY A 53 48.51 11.74 35.79
C GLY A 53 47.87 11.49 37.16
N ARG A 54 48.66 11.02 38.14
CA ARG A 54 48.28 10.73 39.55
C ARG A 54 48.41 11.98 40.43
N ARG A 55 47.53 12.08 41.45
CA ARG A 55 47.59 12.75 42.80
C ARG A 55 46.28 13.50 43.06
N ASP A 56 45.61 13.49 44.20
CA ASP A 56 45.77 12.84 45.50
C ASP A 56 44.39 12.73 46.16
N ARG A 57 44.29 11.85 47.16
CA ARG A 57 43.06 11.50 47.89
C ARG A 57 42.50 12.67 48.71
N ALA A 58 41.21 12.95 48.53
CA ALA A 58 40.34 13.46 49.60
C ALA A 58 39.04 12.64 49.61
N SER A 59 38.78 11.97 50.72
CA SER A 59 37.60 11.14 50.94
C SER A 59 36.35 12.02 51.01
N SER A 60 35.49 11.93 50.00
CA SER A 60 34.07 12.19 50.13
C SER A 60 33.34 11.07 49.39
N ALA A 61 32.31 10.51 50.02
CA ALA A 61 31.56 9.37 49.51
C ALA A 61 31.03 9.68 48.09
N PRO A 62 31.10 8.74 47.13
CA PRO A 62 30.61 8.99 45.79
C PRO A 62 29.08 9.03 45.82
N ALA A 63 28.50 10.06 45.20
CA ALA A 63 27.14 9.99 44.70
C ALA A 63 27.01 8.75 43.78
N PRO A 64 25.85 8.07 43.74
CA PRO A 64 25.69 6.86 42.94
C PRO A 64 25.94 7.18 41.45
N THR A 65 27.07 6.71 40.93
CA THR A 65 27.43 6.81 39.52
C THR A 65 26.50 5.93 38.70
N ALA A 66 25.64 6.53 37.88
CA ALA A 66 24.85 5.84 36.87
C ALA A 66 25.79 5.08 35.92
N ALA A 67 25.67 3.75 35.85
CA ALA A 67 26.43 2.94 34.91
C ALA A 67 25.90 3.15 33.48
N PRO A 68 26.77 3.30 32.46
CA PRO A 68 26.32 3.34 31.08
C PRO A 68 25.84 1.94 30.69
N VAL A 69 24.60 1.84 30.23
CA VAL A 69 24.06 0.63 29.61
C VAL A 69 24.83 0.40 28.32
N VAL A 70 25.43 -0.79 28.19
CA VAL A 70 25.97 -1.27 26.92
C VAL A 70 24.81 -1.34 25.93
N ALA A 71 24.90 -0.54 24.86
CA ALA A 71 23.87 -0.50 23.82
C ALA A 71 23.58 -1.92 23.31
N PRO A 72 22.30 -2.34 23.22
CA PRO A 72 21.95 -3.69 22.80
C PRO A 72 22.46 -3.94 21.37
N GLN A 73 22.97 -5.14 21.12
CA GLN A 73 23.16 -5.61 19.74
C GLN A 73 21.79 -5.56 19.05
N ALA A 74 21.74 -4.91 17.88
CA ALA A 74 20.50 -4.53 17.22
C ALA A 74 19.55 -5.72 17.02
N GLY A 75 18.34 -5.63 17.59
CA GLY A 75 17.17 -6.43 17.19
C GLY A 75 16.65 -7.47 18.19
N ASP A 76 17.39 -7.86 19.24
CA ASP A 76 16.90 -8.84 20.22
C ASP A 76 16.31 -8.16 21.48
N TRP A 77 15.02 -7.80 21.40
CA TRP A 77 14.28 -7.23 22.54
C TRP A 77 14.26 -8.16 23.76
N ARG A 78 14.38 -9.49 23.60
CA ARG A 78 14.35 -10.44 24.73
C ARG A 78 15.59 -10.30 25.59
N ALA A 79 16.75 -10.32 24.94
CA ALA A 79 18.03 -10.17 25.62
C ALA A 79 18.12 -8.79 26.31
N ALA A 80 17.67 -7.73 25.63
CA ALA A 80 17.68 -6.38 26.16
C ALA A 80 16.78 -6.20 27.40
N VAL A 81 15.55 -6.75 27.37
CA VAL A 81 14.64 -6.72 28.53
C VAL A 81 15.16 -7.58 29.68
N ALA A 82 15.66 -8.79 29.39
CA ALA A 82 16.21 -9.67 30.42
C ALA A 82 17.42 -9.04 31.13
N GLU A 83 18.29 -8.34 30.39
CA GLU A 83 19.40 -7.60 30.98
C GLU A 83 18.91 -6.45 31.87
N PHE A 84 17.94 -5.68 31.39
CA PHE A 84 17.32 -4.60 32.16
C PHE A 84 16.67 -5.10 33.46
N GLU A 85 16.00 -6.25 33.43
CA GLU A 85 15.38 -6.87 34.61
C GLU A 85 16.41 -7.29 35.67
N ARG A 86 17.62 -7.71 35.24
CA ARG A 86 18.71 -8.08 36.15
C ARG A 86 19.40 -6.89 36.80
N GLN A 87 19.22 -5.67 36.27
CA GLN A 87 19.85 -4.47 36.83
C GLN A 87 19.24 -4.10 38.18
N GLN A 88 20.13 -3.81 39.14
CA GLN A 88 19.78 -3.32 40.47
C GLN A 88 19.93 -1.79 40.58
N ASN A 89 20.74 -1.19 39.71
CA ASN A 89 20.97 0.26 39.70
C ASN A 89 19.93 0.98 38.82
N PRO A 90 19.56 2.22 39.15
CA PRO A 90 18.62 2.99 38.35
C PRO A 90 19.20 3.30 36.96
N PRO A 91 18.53 2.86 35.87
CA PRO A 91 18.96 3.14 34.51
C PRO A 91 18.70 4.61 34.14
N THR A 92 19.37 5.09 33.09
CA THR A 92 19.11 6.44 32.58
C THR A 92 17.74 6.51 31.90
N PRO A 93 17.02 7.65 31.96
CA PRO A 93 15.75 7.81 31.26
C PRO A 93 15.83 7.52 29.75
N SER A 94 16.96 7.84 29.11
CA SER A 94 17.22 7.51 27.70
C SER A 94 17.32 6.01 27.45
N ALA A 95 18.00 5.25 28.31
CA ALA A 95 18.08 3.80 28.17
C ALA A 95 16.70 3.14 28.33
N VAL A 96 15.85 3.67 29.22
CA VAL A 96 14.46 3.25 29.34
C VAL A 96 13.67 3.58 28.08
N HIS A 97 13.88 4.76 27.48
CA HIS A 97 13.25 5.15 26.23
C HIS A 97 13.60 4.19 25.08
N ASP A 98 14.88 3.93 24.86
CA ASP A 98 15.36 3.07 23.78
C ASP A 98 14.81 1.64 23.91
N LEU A 99 14.72 1.12 25.15
CA LEU A 99 14.16 -0.20 25.40
C LEU A 99 12.63 -0.24 25.18
N VAL A 100 11.91 0.80 25.60
CA VAL A 100 10.47 0.94 25.32
C VAL A 100 10.23 1.04 23.81
N GLU A 101 11.05 1.80 23.10
CA GLU A 101 10.99 1.91 21.64
C GLU A 101 11.24 0.56 20.97
N LEU A 102 12.29 -0.17 21.36
CA LEU A 102 12.59 -1.50 20.84
C LEU A 102 11.44 -2.50 21.06
N CYS A 103 10.87 -2.52 22.27
CA CYS A 103 9.71 -3.35 22.60
C CYS A 103 8.47 -2.95 21.80
N ALA A 104 8.21 -1.64 21.64
CA ALA A 104 7.09 -1.12 20.86
C ALA A 104 7.21 -1.51 19.38
N GLN A 105 8.38 -1.32 18.77
CA GLN A 105 8.69 -1.71 17.39
C GLN A 105 8.55 -3.23 17.19
N SER A 106 8.82 -4.02 18.23
CA SER A 106 8.68 -5.49 18.24
C SER A 106 7.25 -5.98 18.56
N GLY A 107 6.28 -5.08 18.75
CA GLY A 107 4.89 -5.43 19.11
C GLY A 107 4.71 -5.96 20.56
N ARG A 108 5.73 -5.78 21.40
CA ARG A 108 5.87 -6.25 22.78
C ARG A 108 5.46 -5.19 23.80
N HIS A 109 4.20 -4.78 23.72
CA HIS A 109 3.62 -3.74 24.58
C HIS A 109 3.54 -4.11 26.07
N ARG A 110 3.42 -5.40 26.42
CA ARG A 110 3.42 -5.84 27.84
C ARG A 110 4.80 -5.63 28.45
N GLU A 111 5.82 -6.05 27.72
CA GLU A 111 7.21 -5.93 28.12
C GLU A 111 7.63 -4.46 28.19
N ALA A 112 7.19 -3.64 27.23
CA ALA A 112 7.36 -2.18 27.31
C ALA A 112 6.71 -1.60 28.59
N GLN A 113 5.54 -2.10 29.00
CA GLN A 113 4.87 -1.67 30.23
C GLN A 113 5.59 -2.17 31.48
N ASP A 114 6.16 -3.37 31.46
CA ASP A 114 6.97 -3.94 32.55
C ASP A 114 8.26 -3.12 32.73
N VAL A 115 8.93 -2.75 31.63
CA VAL A 115 10.11 -1.87 31.63
C VAL A 115 9.79 -0.52 32.28
N VAL A 116 8.69 0.13 31.90
CA VAL A 116 8.26 1.40 32.52
C VAL A 116 7.98 1.24 34.01
N ARG A 117 7.23 0.21 34.40
CA ARG A 117 6.91 -0.06 35.82
C ARG A 117 8.17 -0.32 36.64
N ARG A 118 9.11 -1.11 36.11
CA ARG A 118 10.37 -1.41 36.77
C ARG A 118 11.27 -0.17 36.88
N ALA A 119 11.34 0.66 35.84
CA ALA A 119 12.06 1.94 35.88
C ALA A 119 11.51 2.85 36.99
N GLN A 120 10.18 2.96 37.10
CA GLN A 120 9.52 3.73 38.16
C GLN A 120 9.81 3.16 39.56
N GLN A 121 9.81 1.82 39.72
CA GLN A 121 10.20 1.17 40.99
C GLN A 121 11.66 1.44 41.38
N LEU A 122 12.55 1.58 40.41
CA LEU A 122 13.94 1.97 40.62
C LEU A 122 14.11 3.49 40.82
N GLY A 123 13.02 4.26 40.87
CA GLY A 123 13.04 5.71 41.08
C GLY A 123 13.37 6.55 39.84
N VAL A 124 13.32 5.96 38.64
CA VAL A 124 13.59 6.67 37.38
C VAL A 124 12.34 7.43 36.93
N VAL A 125 12.49 8.73 36.68
CA VAL A 125 11.44 9.54 36.03
C VAL A 125 11.44 9.22 34.54
N VAL A 126 10.50 8.36 34.13
CA VAL A 126 10.32 7.97 32.72
C VAL A 126 9.92 9.17 31.87
N GLU A 127 10.35 9.28 30.63
CA GLU A 127 10.03 10.44 29.79
C GLU A 127 8.62 10.36 29.19
N VAL A 128 7.98 11.51 28.93
CA VAL A 128 6.65 11.59 28.30
C VAL A 128 6.61 10.85 26.95
N ARG A 129 7.69 10.97 26.15
CA ARG A 129 7.83 10.27 24.87
C ARG A 129 7.80 8.75 25.00
N SER A 130 8.32 8.19 26.09
CA SER A 130 8.29 6.74 26.34
C SER A 130 6.87 6.27 26.67
N HIS A 131 6.11 7.04 27.46
CA HIS A 131 4.70 6.76 27.69
C HIS A 131 3.87 6.88 26.41
N ALA A 132 4.15 7.85 25.54
CA ALA A 132 3.47 8.01 24.25
C ALA A 132 3.69 6.79 23.32
N LEU A 133 4.93 6.29 23.23
CA LEU A 133 5.25 5.08 22.48
C LEU A 133 4.52 3.84 23.04
N LEU A 134 4.48 3.70 24.37
CA LEU A 134 3.75 2.62 25.01
C LEU A 134 2.24 2.68 24.70
N CYS A 135 1.63 3.86 24.77
CA CYS A 135 0.22 4.06 24.40
C CYS A 135 -0.04 3.64 22.95
N ALA A 136 0.83 4.05 22.01
CA ALA A 136 0.72 3.63 20.62
C ALA A 136 0.87 2.11 20.46
N ALA A 137 1.85 1.49 21.13
CA ALA A 137 2.06 0.04 21.10
C ALA A 137 0.81 -0.73 21.59
N VAL A 138 0.17 -0.26 22.66
CA VAL A 138 -1.10 -0.82 23.16
C VAL A 138 -2.23 -0.64 22.12
N ALA A 139 -2.32 0.53 21.50
CA ALA A 139 -3.34 0.81 20.49
C ALA A 139 -3.21 -0.09 19.26
N THR A 140 -2.01 -0.54 18.88
CA THR A 140 -1.80 -1.41 17.69
C THR A 140 -2.62 -2.70 17.71
N LYS A 141 -2.93 -3.24 18.90
CA LYS A 141 -3.77 -4.45 19.07
C LYS A 141 -5.26 -4.12 19.26
N ARG A 142 -5.74 -3.05 18.61
CA ARG A 142 -7.10 -2.49 18.76
C ARG A 142 -7.45 -2.08 20.20
N GLY A 143 -6.43 -1.76 21.00
CA GLY A 143 -6.56 -1.34 22.40
C GLY A 143 -6.66 0.18 22.56
N ALA A 144 -7.32 0.90 21.65
CA ALA A 144 -7.33 2.36 21.65
C ALA A 144 -7.91 2.96 22.94
N ASP A 145 -8.98 2.37 23.48
CA ASP A 145 -9.57 2.82 24.75
C ASP A 145 -8.58 2.73 25.91
N ARG A 146 -7.78 1.65 25.96
CA ARG A 146 -6.73 1.48 26.97
C ARG A 146 -5.62 2.50 26.77
N ALA A 147 -5.20 2.77 25.53
CA ALA A 147 -4.20 3.79 25.24
C ALA A 147 -4.66 5.19 25.68
N LEU A 148 -5.92 5.55 25.43
CA LEU A 148 -6.49 6.82 25.89
C LEU A 148 -6.60 6.88 27.42
N ALA A 149 -6.94 5.76 28.08
CA ALA A 149 -6.94 5.67 29.54
C ALA A 149 -5.54 5.91 30.12
N MET A 150 -4.50 5.29 29.55
CA MET A 150 -3.11 5.50 29.95
C MET A 150 -2.66 6.96 29.79
N LEU A 151 -3.08 7.65 28.73
CA LEU A 151 -2.84 9.09 28.58
C LEU A 151 -3.58 9.91 29.65
N ALA A 152 -4.77 9.48 30.07
CA ALA A 152 -5.48 10.14 31.18
C ALA A 152 -4.76 9.95 32.52
N GLU A 153 -4.18 8.77 32.76
CA GLU A 153 -3.34 8.54 33.94
C GLU A 153 -2.10 9.43 33.92
N LEU A 154 -1.40 9.49 32.79
CA LEU A 154 -0.24 10.35 32.60
C LEU A 154 -0.57 11.84 32.82
N GLN A 155 -1.76 12.28 32.38
CA GLN A 155 -2.26 13.63 32.62
C GLN A 155 -2.50 13.93 34.10
N ARG A 156 -3.01 12.97 34.86
CA ARG A 156 -3.17 13.12 36.32
C ARG A 156 -1.83 13.20 37.03
N GLU A 157 -0.84 12.44 36.58
CA GLU A 157 0.50 12.42 37.20
C GLU A 157 1.32 13.67 36.89
N ARG A 158 1.22 14.21 35.67
CA ARG A 158 2.07 15.33 35.21
C ARG A 158 1.38 16.69 35.17
N GLY A 159 0.06 16.72 35.30
CA GLY A 159 -0.72 17.96 35.23
C GLY A 159 -0.50 18.71 33.90
N ALA A 160 -0.34 20.03 33.99
CA ALA A 160 -0.25 20.94 32.84
C ALA A 160 1.02 20.78 31.97
N GLY A 161 1.91 19.83 32.26
CA GLY A 161 3.16 19.62 31.52
C GLY A 161 3.03 18.80 30.22
N LEU A 162 1.85 18.31 29.86
CA LEU A 162 1.65 17.54 28.63
C LEU A 162 1.42 18.47 27.43
N SER A 163 2.18 18.23 26.36
CA SER A 163 1.94 18.82 25.05
C SER A 163 1.09 17.90 24.19
N VAL A 164 0.58 18.43 23.07
CA VAL A 164 -0.21 17.64 22.13
C VAL A 164 0.60 16.55 21.41
N ASP A 165 1.94 16.66 21.41
CA ASP A 165 2.85 15.72 20.76
C ASP A 165 2.78 14.32 21.36
N VAL A 166 2.32 14.19 22.62
CA VAL A 166 2.10 12.89 23.27
C VAL A 166 1.09 12.01 22.51
N TYR A 167 0.20 12.62 21.73
CA TYR A 167 -0.80 11.91 20.93
C TYR A 167 -0.28 11.50 19.54
N ASP A 168 0.84 12.02 19.06
CA ASP A 168 1.30 11.79 17.69
C ASP A 168 1.55 10.30 17.34
N PRO A 169 2.19 9.50 18.22
CA PRO A 169 2.31 8.06 18.01
C PRO A 169 0.93 7.38 17.93
N LEU A 170 0.00 7.75 18.82
CA LEU A 170 -1.35 7.22 18.84
C LEU A 170 -2.11 7.58 17.55
N LEU A 171 -2.12 8.84 17.15
CA LEU A 171 -2.75 9.30 15.91
C LEU A 171 -2.23 8.55 14.67
N SER A 172 -0.95 8.20 14.66
CA SER A 172 -0.35 7.40 13.57
C SER A 172 -0.94 5.98 13.51
N VAL A 173 -1.09 5.32 14.67
CA VAL A 173 -1.74 4.02 14.78
C VAL A 173 -3.21 4.08 14.38
N LEU A 174 -3.94 5.08 14.87
CA LEU A 174 -5.38 5.25 14.58
C LEU A 174 -5.63 5.49 13.08
N LYS A 175 -4.77 6.27 12.41
CA LYS A 175 -4.79 6.46 10.96
C LYS A 175 -4.64 5.12 10.22
N ALA A 176 -3.64 4.31 10.60
CA ALA A 176 -3.37 3.03 9.96
C ALA A 176 -4.55 2.05 10.13
N GLN A 177 -5.12 1.98 11.32
CA GLN A 177 -6.27 1.12 11.62
C GLN A 177 -7.55 1.62 10.95
N GLY A 178 -7.71 2.93 10.75
CA GLY A 178 -8.97 3.51 10.28
C GLY A 178 -10.02 3.62 11.39
N ASP A 179 -9.57 3.67 12.65
CA ASP A 179 -10.48 3.77 13.80
C ASP A 179 -10.90 5.23 14.03
N TRP A 180 -11.97 5.62 13.34
CA TRP A 180 -12.51 6.98 13.43
C TRP A 180 -13.09 7.30 14.81
N ARG A 181 -13.56 6.28 15.56
CA ARG A 181 -14.14 6.48 16.90
C ARG A 181 -13.05 6.85 17.89
N ALA A 182 -11.97 6.08 17.89
CA ALA A 182 -10.80 6.37 18.70
C ALA A 182 -10.15 7.71 18.32
N ALA A 183 -10.09 8.04 17.02
CA ALA A 183 -9.57 9.34 16.57
C ALA A 183 -10.43 10.50 17.10
N HIS A 184 -11.75 10.36 17.05
CA HIS A 184 -12.68 11.34 17.62
C HIS A 184 -12.55 11.43 19.15
N ALA A 185 -12.43 10.30 19.85
CA ALA A 185 -12.23 10.26 21.30
C ALA A 185 -10.91 10.92 21.73
N ALA A 186 -9.83 10.73 20.96
CA ALA A 186 -8.55 11.40 21.18
C ALA A 186 -8.69 12.94 21.08
N ILE A 187 -9.40 13.44 20.06
CA ILE A 187 -9.69 14.87 19.90
C ILE A 187 -10.50 15.41 21.09
N GLN A 188 -11.52 14.67 21.53
CA GLN A 188 -12.31 15.04 22.71
C GLN A 188 -11.46 15.06 23.99
N GLN A 189 -10.56 14.10 24.15
CA GLN A 189 -9.67 14.03 25.30
C GLN A 189 -8.68 15.20 25.33
N MET A 190 -8.08 15.56 24.19
CA MET A 190 -7.24 16.75 24.06
C MET A 190 -8.00 18.00 24.55
N HIS A 191 -9.24 18.18 24.08
CA HIS A 191 -10.06 19.31 24.49
C HIS A 191 -10.37 19.32 26.00
N ARG A 192 -10.69 18.17 26.58
CA ARG A 192 -10.91 18.02 28.03
C ARG A 192 -9.65 18.34 28.85
N PHE A 193 -8.47 18.12 28.30
CA PHE A 193 -7.19 18.45 28.92
C PHE A 193 -6.75 19.89 28.63
N GLY A 194 -7.56 20.70 27.96
CA GLY A 194 -7.21 22.07 27.56
C GLY A 194 -6.17 22.14 26.45
N LEU A 195 -5.86 21.01 25.80
CA LEU A 195 -4.92 20.93 24.68
C LEU A 195 -5.67 21.23 23.39
N GLN A 196 -5.17 22.19 22.60
CA GLN A 196 -5.74 22.50 21.30
C GLN A 196 -5.42 21.37 20.30
N PRO A 197 -6.44 20.66 19.76
CA PRO A 197 -6.19 19.58 18.81
C PRO A 197 -5.56 20.12 17.52
N PRO A 198 -4.42 19.57 17.06
CA PRO A 198 -3.75 20.04 15.86
C PRO A 198 -4.53 19.61 14.62
N LEU A 199 -4.30 20.32 13.51
CA LEU A 199 -4.88 20.00 12.20
C LEU A 199 -4.63 18.54 11.78
N ARG A 200 -3.48 17.95 12.18
CA ARG A 200 -3.17 16.53 11.99
C ARG A 200 -4.24 15.59 12.57
N ALA A 201 -4.75 15.87 13.77
CA ALA A 201 -5.76 15.02 14.41
C ALA A 201 -7.05 14.96 13.56
N PHE A 202 -7.47 16.09 13.01
CA PHE A 202 -8.62 16.16 12.10
C PHE A 202 -8.34 15.48 10.75
N ARG A 203 -7.11 15.57 10.20
CA ARG A 203 -6.71 14.80 9.00
C ARG A 203 -6.85 13.29 9.24
N VAL A 204 -6.42 12.81 10.40
CA VAL A 204 -6.58 11.39 10.80
C VAL A 204 -8.06 11.03 10.89
N LEU A 205 -8.88 11.84 11.56
CA LEU A 205 -10.32 11.59 11.66
C LEU A 205 -11.00 11.53 10.28
N MET A 206 -10.67 12.44 9.36
CA MET A 206 -11.22 12.43 7.99
C MET A 206 -10.87 11.13 7.24
N LEU A 207 -9.59 10.74 7.23
CA LEU A 207 -9.13 9.54 6.54
C LEU A 207 -9.70 8.26 7.17
N ALA A 208 -9.74 8.18 8.50
CA ALA A 208 -10.31 7.05 9.22
C ALA A 208 -11.83 6.93 8.99
N ALA A 209 -12.56 8.05 9.04
CA ALA A 209 -13.99 8.09 8.77
C ALA A 209 -14.29 7.64 7.33
N ALA A 210 -13.50 8.09 6.35
CA ALA A 210 -13.63 7.66 4.96
C ALA A 210 -13.42 6.14 4.79
N LYS A 211 -12.37 5.59 5.41
CA LYS A 211 -12.08 4.14 5.41
C LYS A 211 -13.22 3.33 6.05
N ALA A 212 -13.83 3.87 7.11
CA ALA A 212 -14.98 3.27 7.79
C ALA A 212 -16.36 3.61 7.15
N ARG A 213 -16.37 4.25 5.97
CA ARG A 213 -17.59 4.69 5.25
C ARG A 213 -18.52 5.58 6.07
N GLN A 214 -17.98 6.35 7.02
CA GLN A 214 -18.74 7.29 7.86
C GLN A 214 -18.83 8.67 7.20
N THR A 215 -19.60 8.75 6.11
CA THR A 215 -19.71 9.96 5.28
C THR A 215 -20.19 11.18 6.07
N SER A 216 -21.15 11.03 6.99
CA SER A 216 -21.65 12.16 7.80
C SER A 216 -20.57 12.76 8.70
N THR A 217 -19.79 11.92 9.38
CA THR A 217 -18.69 12.35 10.26
C THR A 217 -17.58 13.00 9.45
N LEU A 218 -17.24 12.41 8.30
CA LEU A 218 -16.27 12.99 7.37
C LEU A 218 -16.70 14.39 6.92
N LEU A 219 -17.91 14.55 6.38
CA LEU A 219 -18.38 15.84 5.85
C LEU A 219 -18.45 16.93 6.92
N ALA A 220 -18.88 16.57 8.15
CA ALA A 220 -18.87 17.47 9.29
C ALA A 220 -17.44 17.89 9.67
N THR A 221 -16.50 16.94 9.67
CA THR A 221 -15.09 17.22 9.98
C THR A 221 -14.45 18.10 8.91
N VAL A 222 -14.72 17.88 7.61
CA VAL A 222 -14.21 18.76 6.54
C VAL A 222 -14.76 20.17 6.72
N ALA A 223 -16.07 20.33 6.98
CA ALA A 223 -16.67 21.65 7.20
C ALA A 223 -16.08 22.36 8.43
N PHE A 224 -15.85 21.63 9.51
CA PHE A 224 -15.15 22.14 10.69
C PHE A 224 -13.75 22.63 10.33
N VAL A 225 -12.95 21.81 9.64
CA VAL A 225 -11.59 22.15 9.24
C VAL A 225 -11.55 23.39 8.35
N GLU A 226 -12.42 23.47 7.34
CA GLU A 226 -12.49 24.63 6.44
C GLU A 226 -12.87 25.92 7.15
N THR A 227 -13.66 25.84 8.23
CA THR A 227 -14.13 27.01 8.97
C THR A 227 -13.13 27.43 10.05
N GLN A 228 -12.56 26.48 10.79
CA GLN A 228 -11.73 26.77 11.97
C GLN A 228 -10.25 26.90 11.64
N PHE A 229 -9.81 26.45 10.45
CA PHE A 229 -8.42 26.56 10.01
C PHE A 229 -8.38 27.29 8.65
N PRO A 230 -8.33 28.64 8.64
CA PRO A 230 -8.37 29.44 7.40
C PRO A 230 -7.26 29.08 6.39
N GLY A 231 -6.12 28.55 6.86
CA GLY A 231 -5.02 28.07 6.02
C GLY A 231 -5.21 26.67 5.42
N ALA A 232 -6.25 25.92 5.78
CA ALA A 232 -6.42 24.51 5.40
C ALA A 232 -6.44 24.29 3.87
N ARG A 233 -7.00 25.24 3.11
CA ARG A 233 -7.01 25.18 1.64
C ARG A 233 -5.69 25.55 0.98
N ARG A 234 -4.73 26.11 1.72
CA ARG A 234 -3.36 26.42 1.28
C ARG A 234 -2.31 25.55 1.97
N ASP A 235 -2.73 24.52 2.68
CA ASP A 235 -1.87 23.49 3.26
C ASP A 235 -1.99 22.22 2.41
N SER A 236 -0.91 21.90 1.68
CA SER A 236 -0.88 20.79 0.71
C SER A 236 -1.28 19.45 1.34
N VAL A 237 -0.83 19.17 2.57
CA VAL A 237 -1.11 17.91 3.27
C VAL A 237 -2.58 17.80 3.67
N THR A 238 -3.19 18.89 4.13
CA THR A 238 -4.61 18.97 4.52
C THR A 238 -5.50 18.86 3.31
N LEU A 239 -5.21 19.63 2.26
CA LEU A 239 -5.99 19.60 1.04
C LEU A 239 -5.94 18.22 0.38
N THR A 240 -4.77 17.57 0.39
CA THR A 240 -4.61 16.17 -0.03
C THR A 240 -5.50 15.24 0.79
N ALA A 241 -5.46 15.34 2.13
CA ALA A 241 -6.27 14.48 3.01
C ALA A 241 -7.79 14.70 2.83
N ILE A 242 -8.23 15.96 2.64
CA ILE A 242 -9.63 16.29 2.34
C ILE A 242 -10.04 15.63 1.02
N CYS A 243 -9.27 15.85 -0.06
CA CYS A 243 -9.62 15.30 -1.37
C CYS A 243 -9.58 13.78 -1.39
N GLN A 244 -8.57 13.16 -0.77
CA GLN A 244 -8.47 11.71 -0.62
C GLN A 244 -9.68 11.12 0.10
N ALA A 245 -10.06 11.71 1.25
CA ALA A 245 -11.20 11.23 2.03
C ALA A 245 -12.52 11.38 1.27
N LEU A 246 -12.72 12.50 0.56
CA LEU A 246 -13.93 12.75 -0.26
C LEU A 246 -14.01 11.80 -1.47
N VAL A 247 -12.92 11.59 -2.21
CA VAL A 247 -12.88 10.62 -3.33
C VAL A 247 -13.22 9.22 -2.84
N ALA A 248 -12.74 8.83 -1.66
CA ALA A 248 -13.00 7.52 -1.09
C ALA A 248 -14.50 7.28 -0.81
N VAL A 249 -15.26 8.30 -0.41
CA VAL A 249 -16.73 8.20 -0.18
C VAL A 249 -17.56 8.66 -1.38
N ASP A 250 -16.94 8.80 -2.54
CA ASP A 250 -17.56 9.19 -3.82
C ASP A 250 -18.13 10.62 -3.88
N GLU A 251 -17.66 11.52 -3.01
CA GLU A 251 -17.98 12.96 -3.00
C GLU A 251 -17.18 13.73 -4.06
N THR A 252 -17.14 13.21 -5.29
CA THR A 252 -16.30 13.71 -6.39
C THR A 252 -16.70 15.11 -6.85
N ALA A 253 -17.98 15.48 -6.74
CA ALA A 253 -18.45 16.81 -7.07
C ALA A 253 -17.82 17.89 -6.19
N ARG A 254 -17.65 17.61 -4.90
CA ARG A 254 -16.98 18.53 -3.97
C ARG A 254 -15.49 18.66 -4.29
N VAL A 255 -14.83 17.55 -4.66
CA VAL A 255 -13.42 17.56 -5.05
C VAL A 255 -13.19 18.37 -6.33
N ARG A 256 -14.08 18.23 -7.33
CA ARG A 256 -14.04 19.06 -8.54
C ARG A 256 -14.24 20.54 -8.21
N LYS A 257 -15.21 20.87 -7.37
CA LYS A 257 -15.42 22.25 -6.91
C LYS A 257 -14.18 22.82 -6.22
N ILE A 258 -13.53 22.04 -5.35
CA ILE A 258 -12.26 22.43 -4.71
C ILE A 258 -11.20 22.72 -5.77
N TYR A 259 -11.06 21.85 -6.78
CA TYR A 259 -10.13 22.08 -7.88
C TYR A 259 -10.46 23.35 -8.66
N ASP A 260 -11.72 23.60 -8.99
CA ASP A 260 -12.17 24.78 -9.73
C ASP A 260 -11.89 26.09 -8.96
N GLU A 261 -12.05 26.06 -7.64
CA GLU A 261 -11.79 27.21 -6.74
C GLU A 261 -10.30 27.36 -6.36
N SER A 262 -9.44 26.40 -6.70
CA SER A 262 -8.03 26.42 -6.31
C SER A 262 -7.19 27.31 -7.24
N ASP A 263 -6.34 28.14 -6.64
CA ASP A 263 -5.38 28.96 -7.37
C ASP A 263 -4.37 28.10 -8.14
N ARG A 264 -4.23 28.36 -9.45
CA ARG A 264 -3.41 27.53 -10.35
C ARG A 264 -1.91 27.70 -10.09
N ALA A 265 -1.46 28.90 -9.73
CA ALA A 265 -0.06 29.14 -9.40
C ALA A 265 0.33 28.43 -8.10
N TRP A 266 -0.53 28.47 -7.09
CA TRP A 266 -0.35 27.75 -5.84
C TRP A 266 -0.29 26.24 -6.07
N LEU A 267 -1.20 25.67 -6.87
CA LEU A 267 -1.16 24.25 -7.23
C LEU A 267 0.15 23.89 -7.94
N ALA A 268 0.58 24.67 -8.93
CA ALA A 268 1.82 24.41 -9.66
C ALA A 268 3.04 24.37 -8.72
N ALA A 269 3.10 25.25 -7.72
CA ALA A 269 4.21 25.34 -6.79
C ALA A 269 4.16 24.34 -5.61
N HIS A 270 2.96 24.02 -5.09
CA HIS A 270 2.82 23.33 -3.78
C HIS A 270 2.03 22.02 -3.80
N ALA A 271 1.26 21.74 -4.86
CA ALA A 271 0.50 20.49 -4.92
C ALA A 271 1.43 19.31 -5.21
N ASN A 272 1.29 18.25 -4.41
CA ASN A 272 1.98 16.99 -4.65
C ASN A 272 1.20 16.11 -5.65
N ALA A 273 1.83 15.04 -6.14
CA ALA A 273 1.23 14.13 -7.11
C ALA A 273 -0.08 13.51 -6.59
N MET A 274 -0.16 13.21 -5.29
CA MET A 274 -1.34 12.63 -4.67
C MET A 274 -2.56 13.56 -4.69
N LEU A 275 -2.37 14.86 -4.47
CA LEU A 275 -3.44 15.85 -4.58
C LEU A 275 -3.97 15.93 -6.01
N PHE A 276 -3.08 16.06 -6.99
CA PHE A 276 -3.48 16.05 -8.40
C PHE A 276 -4.16 14.75 -8.81
N ASN A 277 -3.66 13.60 -8.36
CA ASN A 277 -4.29 12.30 -8.61
C ASN A 277 -5.71 12.23 -8.04
N ASN A 278 -5.98 12.84 -6.87
CA ASN A 278 -7.35 12.93 -6.35
C ASN A 278 -8.25 13.82 -7.22
N PHE A 279 -7.73 14.93 -7.75
CA PHE A 279 -8.47 15.76 -8.70
C PHE A 279 -8.76 15.02 -10.01
N LEU A 280 -7.75 14.33 -10.54
CA LEU A 280 -7.83 13.52 -11.75
C LEU A 280 -8.87 12.39 -11.59
N LEU A 281 -8.83 11.66 -10.47
CA LEU A 281 -9.83 10.63 -10.14
C LEU A 281 -11.25 11.19 -10.07
N ALA A 282 -11.42 12.36 -9.44
CA ALA A 282 -12.72 13.02 -9.36
C ALA A 282 -13.22 13.53 -10.72
N ALA A 283 -12.31 13.82 -11.65
CA ALA A 283 -12.62 14.18 -13.03
C ALA A 283 -13.06 12.94 -13.82
N VAL A 284 -12.26 11.87 -13.88
CA VAL A 284 -12.59 10.67 -14.69
C VAL A 284 -13.87 9.96 -14.25
N LYS A 285 -14.24 10.05 -12.96
CA LYS A 285 -15.49 9.48 -12.44
C LYS A 285 -16.75 10.22 -12.91
N HIS A 286 -16.64 11.46 -13.39
CA HIS A 286 -17.76 12.16 -13.98
C HIS A 286 -17.83 11.80 -15.46
N ASP A 287 -18.92 11.16 -15.87
CA ASP A 287 -19.11 10.81 -17.27
C ASP A 287 -18.93 12.04 -18.16
N ARG A 288 -18.20 11.90 -19.28
CA ARG A 288 -17.72 12.98 -20.19
C ARG A 288 -16.62 13.95 -19.71
N ALA A 289 -15.89 13.72 -18.62
CA ALA A 289 -14.87 14.68 -18.15
C ALA A 289 -13.39 14.27 -18.40
N LEU A 290 -13.11 13.44 -19.42
CA LEU A 290 -11.74 13.10 -19.82
C LEU A 290 -10.90 14.35 -20.14
N ASP A 291 -11.48 15.36 -20.78
CA ASP A 291 -10.78 16.61 -21.11
C ASP A 291 -10.29 17.36 -19.86
N ARG A 292 -11.08 17.34 -18.78
CA ARG A 292 -10.65 17.90 -17.49
C ARG A 292 -9.52 17.09 -16.89
N ALA A 293 -9.60 15.76 -16.94
CA ALA A 293 -8.53 14.89 -16.45
C ALA A 293 -7.21 15.14 -17.21
N MET A 294 -7.28 15.34 -18.53
CA MET A 294 -6.13 15.68 -19.36
C MET A 294 -5.61 17.10 -19.09
N THR A 295 -6.50 18.06 -18.81
CA THR A 295 -6.10 19.40 -18.36
C THR A 295 -5.31 19.34 -17.04
N ILE A 296 -5.77 18.52 -16.09
CA ILE A 296 -5.08 18.29 -14.82
C ILE A 296 -3.72 17.63 -15.07
N PHE A 297 -3.66 16.61 -15.91
CA PHE A 297 -2.40 15.94 -16.30
C PHE A 297 -1.38 16.91 -16.89
N GLU A 298 -1.82 17.79 -17.78
CA GLU A 298 -0.99 18.84 -18.36
C GLU A 298 -0.48 19.84 -17.29
N GLN A 299 -1.28 20.16 -16.28
CA GLN A 299 -0.82 20.95 -15.14
C GLN A 299 0.21 20.20 -14.28
N MET A 300 0.03 18.91 -14.05
CA MET A 300 0.99 18.07 -13.33
C MET A 300 2.36 18.07 -14.02
N LYS A 301 2.39 17.98 -15.36
CA LYS A 301 3.65 18.02 -16.14
C LYS A 301 4.44 19.31 -15.94
N ARG A 302 3.76 20.42 -15.63
CA ARG A 302 4.35 21.75 -15.39
C ARG A 302 4.54 22.05 -13.89
N SER A 303 4.13 21.16 -12.99
CA SER A 303 4.24 21.36 -11.55
C SER A 303 5.69 21.21 -11.08
N ALA A 304 6.07 22.00 -10.08
CA ALA A 304 7.40 21.89 -9.46
C ALA A 304 7.61 20.57 -8.68
N SER A 305 6.55 20.01 -8.10
CA SER A 305 6.65 18.83 -7.21
C SER A 305 5.57 17.77 -7.42
N GLY A 306 4.47 18.10 -8.08
CA GLY A 306 3.32 17.23 -8.32
C GLY A 306 3.30 16.57 -9.69
N HIS A 307 4.42 16.03 -10.11
CA HIS A 307 4.54 15.45 -11.44
C HIS A 307 3.77 14.12 -11.60
N PRO A 308 3.41 13.71 -12.83
CA PRO A 308 2.79 12.41 -13.10
C PRO A 308 3.61 11.21 -12.60
N ASP A 309 2.93 10.30 -11.93
CA ASP A 309 3.43 9.02 -11.41
C ASP A 309 2.74 7.82 -12.09
N ASP A 310 3.13 6.60 -11.70
CA ASP A 310 2.59 5.36 -12.26
C ASP A 310 1.06 5.25 -12.10
N PHE A 311 0.52 5.79 -11.01
CA PHE A 311 -0.91 5.87 -10.77
C PHE A 311 -1.61 6.82 -11.74
N THR A 312 -0.98 7.96 -12.04
CA THR A 312 -1.49 8.97 -12.98
C THR A 312 -1.71 8.35 -14.37
N TYR A 313 -0.66 7.73 -14.93
CA TYR A 313 -0.72 7.11 -16.26
C TYR A 313 -1.71 5.94 -16.28
N ALA A 314 -1.67 5.05 -15.28
CA ALA A 314 -2.61 3.93 -15.19
C ALA A 314 -4.07 4.40 -15.18
N THR A 315 -4.38 5.47 -14.43
CA THR A 315 -5.75 6.01 -14.34
C THR A 315 -6.23 6.55 -15.68
N LEU A 316 -5.42 7.35 -16.37
CA LEU A 316 -5.79 7.94 -17.66
C LEU A 316 -5.87 6.89 -18.76
N MET A 317 -4.90 5.98 -18.83
CA MET A 317 -4.85 4.94 -19.86
C MET A 317 -6.02 3.95 -19.73
N LEU A 318 -6.38 3.55 -18.50
CA LEU A 318 -7.58 2.73 -18.26
C LEU A 318 -8.86 3.44 -18.66
N GLU A 319 -8.96 4.75 -18.44
CA GLU A 319 -10.14 5.52 -18.86
C GLU A 319 -10.23 5.69 -20.37
N LEU A 320 -9.11 5.90 -21.05
CA LEU A 320 -9.02 5.93 -22.52
C LEU A 320 -9.36 4.57 -23.14
N GLU A 321 -8.86 3.48 -22.54
CA GLU A 321 -9.20 2.11 -22.94
C GLU A 321 -10.71 1.86 -22.89
N LYS A 322 -11.40 2.26 -21.81
CA LYS A 322 -12.87 2.13 -21.71
C LYS A 322 -13.61 2.88 -22.80
N ARG A 323 -13.03 3.98 -23.30
CA ARG A 323 -13.58 4.82 -24.37
C ARG A 323 -13.18 4.32 -25.77
N GLY A 324 -12.29 3.34 -25.87
CA GLY A 324 -11.75 2.85 -27.14
C GLY A 324 -10.79 3.83 -27.83
N GLU A 325 -10.23 4.79 -27.08
CA GLU A 325 -9.29 5.81 -27.57
C GLU A 325 -7.85 5.28 -27.56
N TRP A 326 -7.60 4.21 -28.33
CA TRP A 326 -6.34 3.45 -28.33
C TRP A 326 -5.12 4.27 -28.74
N ASP A 327 -5.26 5.21 -29.69
CA ASP A 327 -4.13 6.03 -30.13
C ASP A 327 -3.61 6.94 -29.01
N ARG A 328 -4.51 7.52 -28.22
CA ARG A 328 -4.15 8.34 -27.06
C ARG A 328 -3.56 7.52 -25.92
N VAL A 329 -3.93 6.24 -25.81
CA VAL A 329 -3.24 5.31 -24.90
C VAL A 329 -1.76 5.17 -25.29
N LEU A 330 -1.48 5.00 -26.58
CA LEU A 330 -0.11 4.88 -27.08
C LEU A 330 0.66 6.20 -26.97
N GLU A 331 0.01 7.34 -27.18
CA GLU A 331 0.59 8.66 -26.91
C GLU A 331 0.99 8.84 -25.45
N LEU A 332 0.11 8.47 -24.50
CA LEU A 332 0.44 8.51 -23.07
C LEU A 332 1.56 7.53 -22.71
N PHE A 333 1.61 6.36 -23.35
CA PHE A 333 2.71 5.43 -23.16
C PHE A 333 4.05 6.02 -23.63
N ASN A 334 4.08 6.71 -24.77
CA ASN A 334 5.29 7.38 -25.24
C ASN A 334 5.72 8.52 -24.30
N ASP A 335 4.78 9.36 -23.85
CA ASP A 335 5.05 10.41 -22.85
C ASP A 335 5.62 9.84 -21.54
N MET A 336 5.06 8.71 -21.09
CA MET A 336 5.55 7.96 -19.93
C MET A 336 6.99 7.47 -20.12
N GLN A 337 7.31 6.89 -21.28
CA GLN A 337 8.65 6.38 -21.59
C GLN A 337 9.68 7.51 -21.70
N GLU A 338 9.33 8.64 -22.34
CA GLU A 338 10.19 9.83 -22.42
C GLU A 338 10.47 10.46 -21.04
N ARG A 339 9.46 10.43 -20.16
CA ARG A 339 9.60 10.88 -18.78
C ARG A 339 10.49 9.94 -17.96
N GLU A 340 10.30 8.64 -18.09
CA GLU A 340 11.12 7.63 -17.43
C GLU A 340 12.58 7.72 -17.90
N ALA A 341 12.82 7.92 -19.20
CA ALA A 341 14.16 8.12 -19.76
C ALA A 341 14.87 9.40 -19.27
N ARG A 342 14.12 10.44 -18.89
CA ARG A 342 14.67 11.68 -18.29
C ARG A 342 14.85 11.60 -16.78
N SER A 343 14.29 10.57 -16.14
CA SER A 343 14.34 10.43 -14.69
C SER A 343 15.71 9.88 -14.25
N ALA A 344 16.11 10.21 -13.02
CA ALA A 344 17.40 9.74 -12.48
C ALA A 344 17.42 8.21 -12.35
N PRO A 345 18.57 7.55 -12.54
CA PRO A 345 18.69 6.11 -12.31
C PRO A 345 18.21 5.72 -10.90
N GLY A 346 17.40 4.68 -10.81
CA GLY A 346 16.84 4.20 -9.53
C GLY A 346 15.50 4.84 -9.12
N THR A 347 14.94 5.77 -9.91
CA THR A 347 13.54 6.16 -9.73
C THR A 347 12.61 4.98 -9.99
N LYS A 348 11.50 4.91 -9.24
CA LYS A 348 10.45 3.91 -9.46
C LYS A 348 9.99 3.96 -10.93
N PRO A 349 9.91 2.81 -11.64
CA PRO A 349 9.37 2.77 -13.00
C PRO A 349 7.96 3.35 -13.06
N LEU A 350 7.66 4.09 -14.13
CA LEU A 350 6.30 4.61 -14.34
C LEU A 350 5.39 3.54 -14.96
N ALA A 351 5.97 2.68 -15.80
CA ALA A 351 5.28 1.51 -16.33
C ALA A 351 4.95 0.51 -15.19
N ASN A 352 3.68 0.15 -15.07
CA ASN A 352 3.20 -0.90 -14.18
C ASN A 352 2.39 -1.96 -14.95
N ALA A 353 1.96 -3.02 -14.26
CA ALA A 353 1.27 -4.13 -14.89
C ALA A 353 -0.04 -3.72 -15.58
N LEU A 354 -0.78 -2.74 -15.02
CA LEU A 354 -1.99 -2.22 -15.66
C LEU A 354 -1.67 -1.45 -16.95
N THR A 355 -0.71 -0.52 -16.92
CA THR A 355 -0.34 0.24 -18.12
C THR A 355 0.17 -0.68 -19.21
N CYS A 356 0.99 -1.69 -18.88
CA CYS A 356 1.45 -2.68 -19.86
C CYS A 356 0.28 -3.48 -20.46
N ALA A 357 -0.67 -3.94 -19.64
CA ALA A 357 -1.85 -4.65 -20.12
C ALA A 357 -2.68 -3.81 -21.11
N VAL A 358 -2.90 -2.54 -20.77
CA VAL A 358 -3.66 -1.58 -21.59
C VAL A 358 -2.93 -1.29 -22.91
N VAL A 359 -1.60 -1.13 -22.89
CA VAL A 359 -0.81 -0.89 -24.10
C VAL A 359 -0.82 -2.10 -25.03
N ILE A 360 -0.68 -3.32 -24.48
CA ILE A 360 -0.78 -4.55 -25.28
C ILE A 360 -2.14 -4.59 -26.00
N ARG A 361 -3.23 -4.34 -25.28
CA ARG A 361 -4.58 -4.24 -25.88
C ARG A 361 -4.64 -3.15 -26.96
N ALA A 362 -4.12 -1.95 -26.69
CA ALA A 362 -4.12 -0.85 -27.64
C ALA A 362 -3.33 -1.17 -28.93
N LEU A 363 -2.14 -1.75 -28.82
CA LEU A 363 -1.31 -2.15 -29.97
C LEU A 363 -2.03 -3.19 -30.83
N HIS A 364 -2.66 -4.19 -30.22
CA HIS A 364 -3.41 -5.21 -30.96
C HIS A 364 -4.67 -4.65 -31.62
N ARG A 365 -5.42 -3.78 -30.93
CA ARG A 365 -6.59 -3.10 -31.52
C ARG A 365 -6.22 -2.19 -32.69
N ARG A 366 -5.04 -1.57 -32.64
CA ARG A 366 -4.51 -0.79 -33.76
C ARG A 366 -4.08 -1.67 -34.93
N GLN A 367 -3.43 -2.81 -34.66
CA GLN A 367 -3.10 -3.81 -35.68
C GLN A 367 -4.36 -4.32 -36.40
N GLU A 368 -5.43 -4.65 -35.65
CA GLU A 368 -6.72 -5.09 -36.22
C GLU A 368 -7.33 -4.06 -37.18
N ARG A 369 -7.21 -2.75 -36.87
CA ARG A 369 -7.67 -1.66 -37.75
C ARG A 369 -6.80 -1.54 -39.00
N SER A 370 -5.48 -1.67 -38.87
CA SER A 370 -4.52 -1.60 -39.98
C SER A 370 -4.63 -2.79 -40.94
N ASP A 371 -5.08 -3.97 -40.47
CA ASP A 371 -5.25 -5.17 -41.30
C ASP A 371 -6.65 -5.25 -41.95
N GLY A 372 -7.49 -4.21 -41.74
CA GLY A 372 -8.85 -4.14 -42.26
C GLY A 372 -8.95 -3.93 -43.78
N PRO A 373 -10.13 -4.14 -44.38
CA PRO A 373 -10.34 -4.11 -45.83
C PRO A 373 -10.10 -2.75 -46.49
N GLU A 374 -10.05 -1.66 -45.72
CA GLU A 374 -9.84 -0.28 -46.19
C GLU A 374 -8.36 0.16 -46.17
N ALA A 375 -7.43 -0.71 -45.74
CA ALA A 375 -6.03 -0.34 -45.59
C ALA A 375 -5.25 -0.29 -46.91
N SER A 376 -4.47 0.78 -47.11
CA SER A 376 -3.52 0.88 -48.22
C SER A 376 -2.38 -0.15 -48.02
N ARG A 377 -2.05 -0.93 -49.07
CA ARG A 377 -1.07 -2.03 -48.96
C ARG A 377 0.35 -1.57 -48.61
N GLN A 378 0.74 -0.33 -48.96
CA GLN A 378 2.08 0.20 -48.67
C GLN A 378 2.19 0.74 -47.24
N ASP A 379 1.14 1.40 -46.72
CA ASP A 379 1.17 1.95 -45.36
C ASP A 379 1.02 0.85 -44.30
N ALA A 380 0.23 -0.19 -44.58
CA ALA A 380 0.04 -1.33 -43.67
C ALA A 380 1.35 -2.06 -43.33
N GLY A 381 2.27 -2.19 -44.30
CA GLY A 381 3.57 -2.83 -44.06
C GLY A 381 4.54 -1.99 -43.22
N SER A 382 4.41 -0.67 -43.26
CA SER A 382 5.18 0.24 -42.39
C SER A 382 4.61 0.25 -40.97
N GLU A 383 3.29 0.36 -40.85
CA GLU A 383 2.59 0.40 -39.57
C GLU A 383 2.73 -0.91 -38.78
N SER A 384 2.59 -2.07 -39.43
CA SER A 384 2.80 -3.37 -38.76
C SER A 384 4.23 -3.53 -38.21
N ARG A 385 5.24 -2.98 -38.90
CA ARG A 385 6.63 -2.99 -38.39
C ARG A 385 6.79 -2.08 -37.17
N ALA A 386 6.15 -0.91 -37.16
CA ALA A 386 6.15 -0.01 -36.01
C ALA A 386 5.47 -0.65 -34.79
N LEU A 387 4.28 -1.25 -34.97
CA LEU A 387 3.54 -1.91 -33.90
C LEU A 387 4.32 -3.08 -33.28
N LYS A 388 5.02 -3.88 -34.10
CA LYS A 388 5.92 -4.94 -33.60
C LYS A 388 7.09 -4.40 -32.79
N ARG A 389 7.66 -3.26 -33.22
CA ARG A 389 8.74 -2.60 -32.48
C ARG A 389 8.24 -2.12 -31.12
N ASP A 390 7.07 -1.48 -31.09
CA ASP A 390 6.49 -0.92 -29.87
C ASP A 390 6.05 -2.03 -28.90
N LEU A 391 5.49 -3.15 -29.41
CA LEU A 391 5.26 -4.34 -28.60
C LEU A 391 6.57 -4.89 -28.02
N GLY A 392 7.64 -4.91 -28.82
CA GLY A 392 8.97 -5.30 -28.34
C GLY A 392 9.51 -4.40 -27.23
N VAL A 393 9.17 -3.11 -27.23
CA VAL A 393 9.49 -2.20 -26.11
C VAL A 393 8.74 -2.60 -24.86
N VAL A 394 7.42 -2.82 -24.94
CA VAL A 394 6.60 -3.25 -23.79
C VAL A 394 7.07 -4.59 -23.22
N LEU A 395 7.38 -5.56 -24.07
CA LEU A 395 7.87 -6.87 -23.61
C LEU A 395 9.20 -6.77 -22.85
N LYS A 396 10.07 -5.82 -23.22
CA LYS A 396 11.33 -5.56 -22.52
C LYS A 396 11.14 -4.87 -21.17
N THR A 397 10.02 -4.20 -20.93
CA THR A 397 9.73 -3.58 -19.62
C THR A 397 9.22 -4.59 -18.60
N LEU A 398 8.56 -5.68 -19.04
CA LEU A 398 7.90 -6.65 -18.15
C LEU A 398 8.77 -7.19 -17.00
N PRO A 399 10.07 -7.51 -17.16
CA PRO A 399 10.89 -8.00 -16.05
C PRO A 399 11.05 -6.99 -14.90
N ARG A 400 10.88 -5.69 -15.16
CA ARG A 400 11.03 -4.60 -14.18
C ARG A 400 9.70 -4.17 -13.55
N VAL A 401 8.59 -4.61 -14.13
CA VAL A 401 7.25 -4.26 -13.65
C VAL A 401 6.99 -4.92 -12.30
N ASP A 402 6.52 -4.15 -11.33
CA ASP A 402 6.04 -4.65 -10.04
C ASP A 402 4.79 -5.50 -10.21
N VAL A 403 4.83 -6.73 -9.66
CA VAL A 403 3.73 -7.70 -9.71
C VAL A 403 3.12 -7.98 -8.33
N ALA A 404 3.51 -7.24 -7.28
CA ALA A 404 3.03 -7.43 -5.92
C ALA A 404 1.50 -7.26 -5.80
N ASN A 405 0.89 -6.43 -6.64
CA ASN A 405 -0.56 -6.33 -6.74
C ASN A 405 -1.11 -7.43 -7.68
N LEU A 406 -1.62 -8.51 -7.10
CA LEU A 406 -2.20 -9.64 -7.82
C LEU A 406 -3.27 -9.22 -8.85
N GLY A 407 -4.09 -8.22 -8.54
CA GLY A 407 -5.13 -7.73 -9.46
C GLY A 407 -4.53 -7.15 -10.74
N HIS A 408 -3.52 -6.29 -10.59
CA HIS A 408 -2.82 -5.66 -11.72
C HIS A 408 -2.04 -6.69 -12.54
N ALA A 409 -1.32 -7.59 -11.86
CA ALA A 409 -0.56 -8.64 -12.53
C ALA A 409 -1.45 -9.64 -13.25
N SER A 410 -2.61 -9.99 -12.68
CA SER A 410 -3.61 -10.85 -13.36
C SER A 410 -4.08 -10.22 -14.68
N SER A 411 -4.38 -8.91 -14.67
CA SER A 411 -4.78 -8.20 -15.89
C SER A 411 -3.69 -8.16 -16.97
N LEU A 412 -2.42 -8.14 -16.56
CA LEU A 412 -1.29 -8.25 -17.49
C LEU A 412 -1.17 -9.66 -18.07
N VAL A 413 -1.24 -10.70 -17.23
CA VAL A 413 -1.22 -12.09 -17.69
C VAL A 413 -2.38 -12.37 -18.64
N ASP A 414 -3.59 -11.88 -18.32
CA ASP A 414 -4.76 -12.01 -19.20
C ASP A 414 -4.55 -11.31 -20.54
N ALA A 415 -4.01 -10.08 -20.57
CA ALA A 415 -3.72 -9.39 -21.82
C ALA A 415 -2.68 -10.15 -22.67
N LEU A 416 -1.61 -10.65 -22.03
CA LEU A 416 -0.60 -11.44 -22.73
C LEU A 416 -1.19 -12.75 -23.28
N ASP A 417 -2.05 -13.42 -22.52
CA ASP A 417 -2.72 -14.64 -22.96
C ASP A 417 -3.71 -14.39 -24.10
N GLU A 418 -4.55 -13.36 -23.98
CA GLU A 418 -5.57 -12.96 -24.97
C GLU A 418 -4.96 -12.78 -26.36
N PHE A 419 -3.76 -12.18 -26.42
CA PHE A 419 -3.04 -11.92 -27.66
C PHE A 419 -1.92 -12.92 -27.96
N ARG A 420 -1.97 -14.11 -27.36
CA ARG A 420 -1.07 -15.25 -27.68
C ARG A 420 0.41 -14.98 -27.41
N LEU A 421 0.72 -14.08 -26.48
CA LEU A 421 2.07 -13.80 -25.97
C LEU A 421 2.40 -14.76 -24.82
N TYR A 422 2.20 -16.07 -25.05
CA TYR A 422 2.17 -17.11 -24.02
C TYR A 422 3.46 -17.24 -23.22
N THR A 423 4.62 -17.08 -23.87
CA THR A 423 5.93 -17.11 -23.19
C THR A 423 6.03 -15.98 -22.16
N ALA A 424 5.61 -14.77 -22.53
CA ALA A 424 5.62 -13.63 -21.64
C ALA A 424 4.56 -13.78 -20.53
N ALA A 425 3.36 -14.27 -20.85
CA ALA A 425 2.32 -14.56 -19.87
C ALA A 425 2.83 -15.53 -18.79
N ARG A 426 3.50 -16.61 -19.23
CA ARG A 426 4.10 -17.60 -18.34
C ARG A 426 5.25 -17.04 -17.51
N GLN A 427 6.11 -16.20 -18.07
CA GLN A 427 7.19 -15.54 -17.32
C GLN A 427 6.61 -14.68 -16.18
N VAL A 428 5.57 -13.90 -16.45
CA VAL A 428 4.89 -13.10 -15.42
C VAL A 428 4.23 -13.99 -14.37
N PHE A 429 3.56 -15.08 -14.78
CA PHE A 429 2.97 -16.04 -13.84
C PHE A 429 4.02 -16.69 -12.92
N MET A 430 5.16 -17.11 -13.47
CA MET A 430 6.23 -17.69 -12.65
C MET A 430 6.80 -16.69 -11.64
N ARG A 431 6.85 -15.40 -11.98
CA ARG A 431 7.20 -14.35 -11.03
C ARG A 431 6.21 -14.23 -9.88
N LEU A 432 4.91 -14.41 -10.14
CA LEU A 432 3.89 -14.42 -9.07
C LEU A 432 4.13 -15.53 -8.04
N LEU A 433 4.62 -16.69 -8.48
CA LEU A 433 5.01 -17.79 -7.59
C LEU A 433 6.33 -17.48 -6.86
N SER A 434 7.37 -17.07 -7.59
CA SER A 434 8.69 -16.84 -6.99
C SER A 434 8.72 -15.67 -5.99
N GLU A 435 7.93 -14.63 -6.26
CA GLU A 435 7.77 -13.47 -5.37
C GLU A 435 6.72 -13.71 -4.27
N ARG A 436 6.15 -14.92 -4.18
CA ARG A 436 5.11 -15.34 -3.21
C ARG A 436 3.86 -14.44 -3.21
N VAL A 437 3.52 -13.88 -4.37
CA VAL A 437 2.25 -13.16 -4.58
C VAL A 437 1.09 -14.16 -4.65
N ILE A 438 1.33 -15.32 -5.25
CA ILE A 438 0.46 -16.49 -5.20
C ILE A 438 1.24 -17.61 -4.50
N ASP A 439 0.66 -18.18 -3.46
CA ASP A 439 1.21 -19.34 -2.77
C ASP A 439 0.80 -20.63 -3.48
N GLU A 440 1.78 -21.45 -3.90
CA GLU A 440 1.53 -22.70 -4.63
C GLU A 440 0.67 -23.67 -3.83
N ASP A 441 0.96 -23.82 -2.53
CA ASP A 441 0.27 -24.77 -1.65
C ASP A 441 -1.19 -24.38 -1.38
N ALA A 442 -1.55 -23.11 -1.62
CA ALA A 442 -2.91 -22.63 -1.44
C ALA A 442 -3.88 -23.16 -2.52
N TRP A 443 -3.38 -23.39 -3.74
CA TRP A 443 -4.17 -23.80 -4.90
C TRP A 443 -3.78 -25.15 -5.50
N MET A 444 -2.59 -25.68 -5.20
CA MET A 444 -2.16 -27.03 -5.58
C MET A 444 -2.07 -27.90 -4.32
N ARG A 445 -3.18 -28.55 -3.97
CA ARG A 445 -3.33 -29.31 -2.71
C ARG A 445 -3.17 -30.80 -2.95
N HIS A 446 -3.12 -31.54 -1.83
CA HIS A 446 -3.08 -33.01 -1.83
C HIS A 446 -1.97 -33.54 -2.73
N ASP A 447 -0.75 -33.02 -2.57
CA ASP A 447 0.42 -33.40 -3.38
C ASP A 447 0.21 -33.23 -4.90
N GLY A 448 -0.60 -32.23 -5.29
CA GLY A 448 -0.91 -31.93 -6.68
C GLY A 448 -2.10 -32.70 -7.27
N TYR A 449 -2.81 -33.53 -6.49
CA TYR A 449 -4.04 -34.19 -6.92
C TYR A 449 -5.30 -33.31 -6.84
N GLU A 450 -5.19 -32.09 -6.31
CA GLU A 450 -6.24 -31.07 -6.37
C GLU A 450 -5.68 -29.73 -6.84
N VAL A 451 -6.23 -29.18 -7.91
CA VAL A 451 -5.87 -27.88 -8.49
C VAL A 451 -7.06 -26.94 -8.42
N ASP A 452 -6.98 -25.91 -7.59
CA ASP A 452 -8.07 -24.99 -7.28
C ASP A 452 -7.87 -23.62 -7.97
N LEU A 453 -8.61 -23.40 -9.07
CA LEU A 453 -8.50 -22.22 -9.94
C LEU A 453 -9.52 -21.12 -9.62
N HIS A 454 -10.33 -21.26 -8.55
CA HIS A 454 -11.53 -20.44 -8.37
C HIS A 454 -11.28 -18.92 -8.26
N THR A 455 -10.12 -18.49 -7.76
CA THR A 455 -9.77 -17.06 -7.61
C THR A 455 -9.03 -16.49 -8.81
N PHE A 456 -8.62 -17.34 -9.75
CA PHE A 456 -7.76 -16.95 -10.86
C PHE A 456 -8.57 -16.30 -11.98
N SER A 457 -7.95 -15.37 -12.68
CA SER A 457 -8.43 -14.92 -13.98
C SER A 457 -8.11 -15.96 -15.04
N LEU A 458 -8.66 -15.81 -16.25
CA LEU A 458 -8.55 -16.85 -17.27
C LEU A 458 -7.09 -17.12 -17.69
N GLY A 459 -6.31 -16.09 -17.99
CA GLY A 459 -4.91 -16.24 -18.40
C GLY A 459 -4.06 -16.84 -17.26
N VAL A 460 -4.28 -16.37 -16.02
CA VAL A 460 -3.61 -16.93 -14.83
C VAL A 460 -3.97 -18.40 -14.64
N ALA A 461 -5.24 -18.77 -14.82
CA ALA A 461 -5.71 -20.15 -14.70
C ALA A 461 -5.09 -21.07 -15.75
N LYS A 462 -4.96 -20.60 -17.00
CA LYS A 462 -4.28 -21.36 -18.05
C LYS A 462 -2.79 -21.58 -17.73
N CYS A 463 -2.07 -20.53 -17.30
CA CYS A 463 -0.69 -20.69 -16.83
C CYS A 463 -0.58 -21.64 -15.63
N ALA A 464 -1.51 -21.57 -14.69
CA ALA A 464 -1.57 -22.45 -13.53
C ALA A 464 -1.81 -23.92 -13.90
N VAL A 465 -2.68 -24.22 -14.89
CA VAL A 465 -2.87 -25.58 -15.40
C VAL A 465 -1.58 -26.12 -16.02
N VAL A 466 -0.86 -25.29 -16.80
CA VAL A 466 0.42 -25.70 -17.39
C VAL A 466 1.44 -26.04 -16.29
N HIS A 467 1.60 -25.14 -15.31
CA HIS A 467 2.50 -25.34 -14.17
C HIS A 467 2.12 -26.58 -13.35
N ALA A 468 0.83 -26.76 -13.05
CA ALA A 468 0.34 -27.88 -12.27
C ALA A 468 0.66 -29.23 -12.91
N PHE A 469 0.52 -29.36 -14.24
CA PHE A 469 0.80 -30.63 -14.91
C PHE A 469 2.30 -30.92 -15.03
N GLU A 470 3.13 -29.90 -15.19
CA GLU A 470 4.59 -30.06 -15.17
C GLU A 470 5.07 -30.48 -13.79
N GLU A 471 4.58 -29.82 -12.75
CA GLU A 471 4.92 -30.12 -11.37
C GLU A 471 4.37 -31.47 -10.92
N PHE A 472 3.14 -31.81 -11.31
CA PHE A 472 2.55 -33.13 -11.09
C PHE A 472 3.38 -34.22 -11.76
N LYS A 473 3.78 -34.03 -13.02
CA LYS A 473 4.68 -34.97 -13.70
C LYS A 473 5.99 -35.10 -12.94
N ARG A 474 6.62 -33.98 -12.57
CA ARG A 474 7.89 -33.97 -11.83
C ARG A 474 7.82 -34.73 -10.50
N ARG A 475 6.72 -34.61 -9.75
CA ARG A 475 6.52 -35.29 -8.45
C ARG A 475 6.17 -36.77 -8.60
N HIS A 476 5.32 -37.12 -9.58
CA HIS A 476 4.68 -38.44 -9.65
C HIS A 476 5.19 -39.34 -10.77
N GLU A 477 6.16 -38.90 -11.58
CA GLU A 477 6.62 -39.65 -12.76
C GLU A 477 7.11 -41.07 -12.44
N HIS A 478 7.90 -41.25 -11.37
CA HIS A 478 8.39 -42.57 -10.99
C HIS A 478 7.24 -43.50 -10.57
N HIS A 479 6.34 -43.00 -9.70
CA HIS A 479 5.20 -43.77 -9.18
C HIS A 479 4.17 -44.12 -10.27
N LEU A 480 3.88 -43.22 -11.21
CA LEU A 480 2.87 -43.48 -12.26
C LEU A 480 3.39 -44.39 -13.39
N ARG A 481 4.71 -44.52 -13.52
CA ARG A 481 5.33 -45.48 -14.43
C ARG A 481 5.30 -46.90 -13.88
N THR A 482 5.33 -47.10 -12.57
CA THR A 482 5.14 -48.41 -11.95
C THR A 482 3.65 -48.80 -11.92
N ASN A 483 3.34 -50.10 -11.89
CA ASN A 483 1.96 -50.61 -11.95
C ASN A 483 1.27 -50.63 -10.57
N ASN A 484 1.47 -49.58 -9.75
CA ASN A 484 0.83 -49.52 -8.44
C ASN A 484 -0.62 -49.00 -8.56
N ASP A 485 -1.54 -49.59 -7.79
CA ASP A 485 -2.99 -49.34 -7.90
C ASP A 485 -3.49 -48.14 -7.08
N GLU A 486 -2.61 -47.48 -6.31
CA GLU A 486 -2.97 -46.39 -5.39
C GLU A 486 -3.04 -44.98 -6.03
N ALA A 487 -2.96 -44.87 -7.35
CA ALA A 487 -2.96 -43.56 -8.02
C ALA A 487 -4.35 -42.88 -7.93
N GLN A 488 -4.40 -41.71 -7.29
CA GLN A 488 -5.62 -40.92 -7.11
C GLN A 488 -6.03 -40.19 -8.40
N ASP A 489 -7.31 -39.85 -8.51
CA ASP A 489 -7.81 -39.00 -9.59
C ASP A 489 -7.43 -37.54 -9.33
N LEU A 490 -6.95 -36.84 -10.37
CA LEU A 490 -6.69 -35.40 -10.29
C LEU A 490 -8.00 -34.62 -10.41
N ARG A 491 -8.25 -33.74 -9.46
CA ARG A 491 -9.42 -32.85 -9.43
C ARG A 491 -8.99 -31.44 -9.78
N ILE A 492 -9.65 -30.82 -10.75
CA ILE A 492 -9.44 -29.41 -11.11
C ILE A 492 -10.73 -28.64 -10.83
N VAL A 493 -10.68 -27.76 -9.84
CA VAL A 493 -11.80 -26.92 -9.42
C VAL A 493 -11.71 -25.61 -10.20
N THR A 494 -12.65 -25.39 -11.12
CA THR A 494 -12.62 -24.22 -12.03
C THR A 494 -13.39 -23.01 -11.49
N GLY A 495 -14.25 -23.22 -10.47
CA GLY A 495 -14.93 -22.17 -9.72
C GLY A 495 -15.83 -21.22 -10.53
N VAL A 496 -16.42 -20.25 -9.82
CA VAL A 496 -17.13 -19.12 -10.44
C VAL A 496 -16.07 -18.07 -10.75
N GLY A 497 -15.59 -18.02 -12.01
CA GLY A 497 -14.53 -17.09 -12.41
C GLY A 497 -14.81 -15.65 -11.97
N ARG A 498 -13.75 -14.89 -11.65
CA ARG A 498 -13.83 -13.48 -11.24
C ARG A 498 -14.75 -12.71 -12.21
N HIS A 499 -15.72 -11.96 -11.68
CA HIS A 499 -16.74 -11.21 -12.44
C HIS A 499 -17.83 -12.04 -13.16
N SER A 500 -18.15 -13.26 -12.74
CA SER A 500 -19.42 -13.90 -13.18
C SER A 500 -20.61 -13.16 -12.57
N ARG A 501 -21.49 -12.60 -13.41
CA ARG A 501 -22.80 -12.05 -13.00
C ARG A 501 -23.88 -13.14 -12.93
N GLU A 502 -23.58 -14.34 -13.44
CA GLU A 502 -24.47 -15.49 -13.49
C GLU A 502 -24.05 -16.53 -12.44
N TYR A 503 -25.02 -16.96 -11.64
CA TYR A 503 -24.85 -18.05 -10.68
C TYR A 503 -24.52 -19.35 -11.43
N LEU A 504 -23.39 -19.99 -11.09
CA LEU A 504 -22.96 -21.33 -11.56
C LEU A 504 -22.55 -21.50 -13.04
N ARG A 505 -22.14 -20.44 -13.77
CA ARG A 505 -21.50 -20.60 -15.09
C ARG A 505 -19.97 -20.48 -15.01
N PRO A 506 -19.20 -21.59 -15.02
CA PRO A 506 -17.75 -21.54 -14.87
C PRO A 506 -17.06 -21.04 -16.16
N LYS A 507 -16.57 -19.79 -16.16
CA LYS A 507 -15.88 -19.17 -17.32
C LYS A 507 -14.56 -19.85 -17.68
N ILE A 508 -13.87 -20.45 -16.71
CA ILE A 508 -12.55 -21.07 -16.88
C ILE A 508 -12.67 -22.48 -17.44
N ARG A 509 -13.76 -23.19 -17.12
CA ARG A 509 -13.91 -24.62 -17.41
C ARG A 509 -13.78 -24.93 -18.90
N ASP A 510 -14.51 -24.21 -19.74
CA ASP A 510 -14.54 -24.50 -21.17
C ASP A 510 -13.17 -24.26 -21.82
N GLU A 511 -12.42 -23.27 -21.33
CA GLU A 511 -11.05 -23.01 -21.77
C GLU A 511 -10.09 -24.11 -21.33
N VAL A 512 -10.17 -24.56 -20.07
CA VAL A 512 -9.35 -25.67 -19.57
C VAL A 512 -9.66 -26.98 -20.31
N MET A 513 -10.94 -27.25 -20.59
CA MET A 513 -11.34 -28.38 -21.44
C MET A 513 -10.75 -28.27 -22.85
N ARG A 514 -10.72 -27.06 -23.44
CA ARG A 514 -10.10 -26.82 -24.74
C ARG A 514 -8.59 -27.03 -24.70
N MET A 515 -7.91 -26.60 -23.63
CA MET A 515 -6.48 -26.87 -23.44
C MET A 515 -6.18 -28.36 -23.48
N PHE A 516 -6.97 -29.20 -22.79
CA PHE A 516 -6.77 -30.65 -22.79
C PHE A 516 -6.82 -31.29 -24.19
N ALA A 517 -7.62 -30.72 -25.09
CA ALA A 517 -7.68 -31.16 -26.48
C ALA A 517 -6.54 -30.56 -27.34
N GLN A 518 -6.26 -29.26 -27.18
CA GLN A 518 -5.45 -28.49 -28.12
C GLN A 518 -3.99 -28.33 -27.71
N SER A 519 -3.71 -28.21 -26.42
CA SER A 519 -2.38 -27.93 -25.86
C SER A 519 -1.68 -29.18 -25.32
N PHE A 520 -2.41 -30.20 -24.88
CA PHE A 520 -1.80 -31.41 -24.31
C PHE A 520 -1.35 -32.37 -25.41
N ARG A 521 -0.15 -32.93 -25.26
CA ARG A 521 0.40 -33.96 -26.15
C ARG A 521 0.91 -35.16 -25.32
N PRO A 522 0.28 -36.35 -25.41
CA PRO A 522 -0.99 -36.61 -26.11
C PRO A 522 -2.16 -35.85 -25.45
N PRO A 523 -3.29 -35.62 -26.15
CA PRO A 523 -4.43 -34.96 -25.55
C PRO A 523 -5.02 -35.79 -24.39
N ILE A 524 -5.82 -35.14 -23.55
CA ILE A 524 -6.48 -35.75 -22.39
C ILE A 524 -7.98 -35.54 -22.51
N TRP A 525 -8.78 -36.53 -22.11
CA TRP A 525 -10.25 -36.46 -22.13
C TRP A 525 -10.78 -36.65 -20.71
N PRO A 526 -10.92 -35.56 -19.94
CA PRO A 526 -11.36 -35.64 -18.56
C PRO A 526 -12.88 -35.79 -18.45
N ALA A 527 -13.33 -36.27 -17.29
CA ALA A 527 -14.75 -36.33 -16.93
C ALA A 527 -15.17 -35.08 -16.15
N THR A 528 -16.47 -34.78 -16.12
CA THR A 528 -17.03 -33.78 -15.20
C THR A 528 -17.52 -34.48 -13.94
N HIS A 529 -17.36 -33.85 -12.78
CA HIS A 529 -17.85 -34.41 -11.52
C HIS A 529 -19.39 -34.50 -11.54
N PRO A 530 -20.01 -35.65 -11.17
CA PRO A 530 -21.44 -35.89 -11.34
C PRO A 530 -22.35 -34.85 -10.68
N THR A 531 -21.98 -34.38 -9.49
CA THR A 531 -22.78 -33.44 -8.69
C THR A 531 -22.19 -32.02 -8.62
N ASN A 532 -21.04 -31.78 -9.26
CA ASN A 532 -20.39 -30.47 -9.24
C ASN A 532 -19.81 -30.15 -10.62
N PRO A 533 -20.56 -29.47 -11.50
CA PRO A 533 -20.13 -29.19 -12.86
C PRO A 533 -18.88 -28.29 -12.94
N GLY A 534 -18.52 -27.61 -11.85
CA GLY A 534 -17.29 -26.81 -11.75
C GLY A 534 -16.02 -27.63 -11.49
N VAL A 535 -16.13 -28.95 -11.29
CA VAL A 535 -14.99 -29.83 -11.05
C VAL A 535 -14.75 -30.74 -12.24
N ILE A 536 -13.55 -30.63 -12.80
CA ILE A 536 -13.03 -31.53 -13.84
C ILE A 536 -12.25 -32.65 -13.15
N ILE A 537 -12.43 -33.89 -13.59
CA ILE A 537 -11.76 -35.07 -13.06
C ILE A 537 -10.90 -35.69 -14.16
N VAL A 538 -9.59 -35.72 -13.95
CA VAL A 538 -8.66 -36.49 -14.79
C VAL A 538 -8.39 -37.81 -14.09
N ARG A 539 -8.92 -38.90 -14.67
CA ARG A 539 -8.81 -40.24 -14.07
C ARG A 539 -7.36 -40.69 -13.97
N SER A 540 -7.00 -41.39 -12.90
CA SER A 540 -5.64 -41.88 -12.67
C SER A 540 -5.08 -42.74 -13.80
N LYS A 541 -5.93 -43.54 -14.47
CA LYS A 541 -5.57 -44.33 -15.66
C LYS A 541 -5.13 -43.43 -16.84
N VAL A 542 -5.80 -42.29 -17.03
CA VAL A 542 -5.49 -41.33 -18.07
C VAL A 542 -4.18 -40.60 -17.74
N LEU A 543 -4.00 -40.18 -16.48
CA LEU A 543 -2.74 -39.60 -16.00
C LEU A 543 -1.56 -40.55 -16.20
N ARG A 544 -1.70 -41.83 -15.81
CA ARG A 544 -0.67 -42.87 -16.03
C ARG A 544 -0.30 -42.99 -17.51
N THR A 545 -1.31 -43.04 -18.39
CA THR A 545 -1.08 -43.16 -19.84
C THR A 545 -0.39 -41.91 -20.39
N TRP A 546 -0.78 -40.72 -19.93
CA TRP A 546 -0.18 -39.47 -20.36
C TRP A 546 1.28 -39.37 -19.92
N VAL A 547 1.60 -39.68 -18.66
CA VAL A 547 2.98 -39.69 -18.12
C VAL A 547 3.85 -40.72 -18.85
N ARG A 548 3.36 -41.95 -19.06
CA ARG A 548 4.09 -43.01 -19.77
C ARG A 548 4.41 -42.68 -21.23
N LYS A 549 3.61 -41.81 -21.86
CA LYS A 549 3.83 -41.30 -23.21
C LYS A 549 4.65 -40.00 -23.23
N ASP A 550 5.37 -39.71 -22.16
CA ASP A 550 6.16 -38.49 -21.98
C ASP A 550 5.34 -37.21 -22.20
N GLY A 551 4.10 -37.22 -21.70
CA GLY A 551 3.15 -36.15 -21.90
C GLY A 551 3.71 -34.74 -21.59
N VAL A 552 3.35 -33.77 -22.43
CA VAL A 552 3.73 -32.36 -22.30
C VAL A 552 2.54 -31.44 -22.57
N VAL A 553 2.57 -30.25 -21.96
CA VAL A 553 1.61 -29.18 -22.22
C VAL A 553 2.28 -28.12 -23.09
N ARG A 554 1.82 -28.00 -24.34
CA ARG A 554 2.30 -27.03 -25.33
C ARG A 554 1.47 -25.75 -25.23
N TYR A 555 2.00 -24.78 -24.50
CA TYR A 555 1.38 -23.46 -24.29
C TYR A 555 1.92 -22.46 -25.33
N PHE A 556 1.42 -22.54 -26.58
CA PHE A 556 1.81 -21.70 -27.72
C PHE A 556 0.63 -21.26 -28.58
#